data_AF-A0A8T6Y2J3-F1
#
_entry.id   AF-A0A8T6Y2J3-F1
#
_cell.length_a   1.000
_cell.length_b   1.000
_cell.length_c   1.000
_cell.angle_alpha   90.00
_cell.angle_beta   90.00
_cell.angle_gamma   90.00
#
_symmetry.space_group_name_H-M   'P 1'
#
loop_
_entity.id
_entity.type
_entity.pdbx_description
1 polymer ?
#
loop_
_entity_poly.entity_id
_entity_poly.type
_entity_poly.pdbx_seq_one_letter_code
_entity_poly.pdbx_strand_id
1 'polypeptide(L)'
;MRSFLEGGEQSWQMAQALIHTVQDKLSIGSFRDRLLKEEILYAEDEVQLRAPILTPSKIIALGLNYWDHCEEQGAQPPDHPLIFAKYPSALIGPGEPITWPADLTQQVDYEAELAVIIGRWVKDIPAERAFDYIAG
;
A
#
# COMPACT_ATOMS: atom_id res chain seq x y z
N MET A 1 -2.35 -11.36 -3.78
CA MET A 1 -2.37 -10.05 -4.46
C MET A 1 -1.86 -10.05 -5.90
N ARG A 2 -0.75 -10.72 -6.27
CA ARG A 2 -0.22 -10.65 -7.65
C ARG A 2 -1.28 -10.92 -8.75
N SER A 3 -1.95 -12.07 -8.72
CA SER A 3 -2.94 -12.42 -9.76
C SER A 3 -4.14 -11.46 -9.80
N PHE A 4 -4.50 -10.88 -8.65
CA PHE A 4 -5.52 -9.84 -8.57
C PHE A 4 -5.07 -8.56 -9.30
N LEU A 5 -3.83 -8.11 -9.05
CA LEU A 5 -3.26 -6.94 -9.72
C LEU A 5 -3.10 -7.16 -11.23
N GLU A 6 -2.68 -8.35 -11.65
CA GLU A 6 -2.54 -8.73 -13.06
C GLU A 6 -3.88 -8.71 -13.81
N GLY A 7 -4.98 -9.02 -13.12
CA GLY A 7 -6.33 -8.91 -13.69
C GLY A 7 -6.83 -7.47 -13.83
N GLY A 8 -6.09 -6.47 -13.32
CA GLY A 8 -6.33 -5.05 -13.53
C GLY A 8 -7.77 -4.60 -13.23
N GLU A 9 -8.30 -3.75 -14.11
CA GLU A 9 -9.65 -3.16 -14.02
C GLU A 9 -10.74 -4.21 -13.74
N GLN A 10 -10.69 -5.37 -14.41
CA GLN A 10 -11.71 -6.41 -14.24
C GLN A 10 -11.70 -6.99 -12.82
N SER A 11 -10.52 -7.23 -12.25
CA SER A 11 -10.40 -7.73 -10.88
C SER A 11 -10.90 -6.70 -9.87
N TRP A 12 -10.57 -5.43 -10.10
CA TRP A 12 -11.05 -4.31 -9.27
C TRP A 12 -12.58 -4.17 -9.29
N GLN A 13 -13.18 -4.12 -10.46
CA GLN A 13 -14.63 -4.02 -10.61
C GLN A 13 -15.35 -5.21 -9.96
N MET A 14 -14.82 -6.42 -10.11
CA MET A 14 -15.38 -7.61 -9.48
C MET A 14 -15.30 -7.54 -7.95
N ALA A 15 -14.16 -7.12 -7.40
CA ALA A 15 -14.00 -6.98 -5.95
C ALA A 15 -14.93 -5.91 -5.39
N GLN A 16 -15.05 -4.74 -6.04
CA GLN A 16 -15.96 -3.68 -5.63
C GLN A 16 -17.42 -4.15 -5.67
N ALA A 17 -17.85 -4.83 -6.74
CA ALA A 17 -19.20 -5.36 -6.86
C ALA A 17 -19.51 -6.40 -5.77
N LEU A 18 -18.54 -7.27 -5.45
CA LEU A 18 -18.67 -8.24 -4.37
C LEU A 18 -18.81 -7.55 -3.01
N ILE A 19 -17.91 -6.62 -2.69
CA ILE A 19 -17.92 -5.89 -1.42
C ILE A 19 -19.25 -5.16 -1.24
N HIS A 20 -19.70 -4.44 -2.27
CA HIS A 20 -20.98 -3.72 -2.23
C HIS A 20 -22.16 -4.68 -2.00
N THR A 21 -22.21 -5.80 -2.73
CA THR A 21 -23.25 -6.82 -2.58
C THR A 21 -23.26 -7.42 -1.17
N VAL A 22 -22.08 -7.65 -0.58
CA VAL A 22 -21.97 -8.17 0.80
C VAL A 22 -22.47 -7.11 1.78
N GLN A 23 -21.97 -5.88 1.69
CA GLN A 23 -22.34 -4.77 2.58
C GLN A 23 -23.85 -4.53 2.62
N ASP A 24 -24.52 -4.51 1.47
CA ASP A 24 -25.97 -4.33 1.39
C ASP A 24 -26.72 -5.42 2.16
N LYS A 25 -26.21 -6.67 2.10
CA LYS A 25 -26.83 -7.84 2.71
C LYS A 25 -26.43 -8.05 4.17
N LEU A 26 -25.40 -7.37 4.68
CA LEU A 26 -24.98 -7.52 6.09
C LEU A 26 -26.06 -7.08 7.09
N SER A 27 -26.98 -6.20 6.67
CA SER A 27 -28.15 -5.82 7.46
C SER A 27 -29.16 -6.96 7.66
N ILE A 28 -29.07 -8.03 6.86
CA ILE A 28 -29.91 -9.22 6.96
C ILE A 28 -29.27 -10.18 7.97
N GLY A 29 -29.84 -10.28 9.17
CA GLY A 29 -29.27 -11.04 10.28
C GLY A 29 -28.87 -12.48 9.91
N SER A 30 -29.74 -13.22 9.22
CA SER A 30 -29.44 -14.60 8.81
C SER A 30 -28.28 -14.72 7.81
N PHE A 31 -28.02 -13.70 7.00
CA PHE A 31 -26.89 -13.68 6.08
C PHE A 31 -25.60 -13.37 6.82
N ARG A 32 -25.60 -12.35 7.69
CA ARG A 32 -24.46 -12.00 8.54
C ARG A 32 -24.04 -13.17 9.43
N ASP A 33 -24.99 -13.78 10.13
CA ASP A 33 -24.74 -14.90 11.04
C ASP A 33 -24.13 -16.10 10.30
N ARG A 34 -24.57 -16.34 9.05
CA ARG A 34 -23.97 -17.36 8.20
C ARG A 34 -22.51 -17.04 7.87
N LEU A 35 -22.19 -15.81 7.45
CA LEU A 35 -20.81 -15.43 7.11
C LEU A 35 -19.87 -15.47 8.31
N LEU A 36 -20.35 -15.13 9.51
CA LEU A 36 -19.60 -15.29 10.76
C LEU A 36 -19.36 -16.78 11.04
N LYS A 37 -20.39 -17.62 10.94
CA LYS A 37 -20.27 -19.06 11.17
C LYS A 37 -19.36 -19.77 10.15
N GLU A 38 -19.35 -19.29 8.91
CA GLU A 38 -18.52 -19.83 7.82
C GLU A 38 -17.10 -19.20 7.79
N GLU A 39 -16.75 -18.35 8.77
CA GLU A 39 -15.41 -17.77 8.89
C GLU A 39 -15.01 -16.92 7.66
N ILE A 40 -16.00 -16.24 7.06
CA ILE A 40 -15.82 -15.33 5.92
C ILE A 40 -15.79 -13.86 6.38
N LEU A 41 -16.54 -13.54 7.44
CA LEU A 41 -16.62 -12.20 8.03
C LEU A 41 -15.95 -12.22 9.41
N TYR A 42 -15.13 -11.21 9.69
CA TYR A 42 -14.44 -11.01 10.96
C TYR A 42 -14.61 -9.56 11.41
N ALA A 43 -14.55 -9.32 12.71
CA ALA A 43 -14.33 -7.95 13.20
C ALA A 43 -12.89 -7.51 12.90
N GLU A 44 -12.67 -6.20 12.78
CA GLU A 44 -11.37 -5.65 12.42
C GLU A 44 -10.29 -5.96 13.47
N ASP A 45 -10.67 -6.00 14.75
CA ASP A 45 -9.81 -6.32 15.89
C ASP A 45 -9.55 -7.83 16.05
N GLU A 46 -10.26 -8.68 15.30
CA GLU A 46 -10.03 -10.13 15.25
C GLU A 46 -9.02 -10.54 14.17
N VAL A 47 -8.59 -9.59 13.33
CA VAL A 47 -7.65 -9.85 12.24
C VAL A 47 -6.38 -9.02 12.37
N GLN A 48 -5.28 -9.55 11.85
CA GLN A 48 -4.05 -8.79 11.69
C GLN A 48 -3.92 -8.32 10.25
N LEU A 49 -4.00 -7.01 10.04
CA LEU A 49 -3.67 -6.41 8.76
C LEU A 49 -2.18 -6.55 8.46
N ARG A 50 -1.86 -6.96 7.24
CA ARG A 50 -0.48 -7.06 6.72
C ARG A 50 -0.24 -5.97 5.70
N ALA A 51 1.02 -5.81 5.29
CA ALA A 51 1.33 -5.02 4.10
C ALA A 51 0.52 -5.53 2.89
N PRO A 52 -0.03 -4.63 2.04
CA PRO A 52 -0.85 -5.03 0.89
C PRO A 52 -0.07 -5.91 -0.10
N ILE A 53 1.25 -5.75 -0.17
CA ILE A 53 2.15 -6.61 -0.95
C ILE A 53 3.18 -7.23 0.00
N LEU A 54 3.03 -8.52 0.29
CA LEU A 54 3.91 -9.22 1.24
C LEU A 54 5.34 -9.39 0.74
N THR A 55 5.52 -9.50 -0.59
CA THR A 55 6.82 -9.78 -1.20
C THR A 55 7.00 -8.89 -2.45
N PRO A 56 7.20 -7.57 -2.29
CA PRO A 56 7.44 -6.69 -3.42
C PRO A 56 8.80 -7.04 -4.05
N SER A 57 8.90 -6.94 -5.38
CA SER A 57 10.18 -7.16 -6.05
C SER A 57 11.16 -6.00 -5.82
N LYS A 58 10.63 -4.79 -5.67
CA LYS A 58 11.36 -3.53 -5.47
C LYS A 58 10.49 -2.57 -4.66
N ILE A 59 11.11 -1.74 -3.85
CA ILE A 59 10.50 -0.55 -3.25
C ILE A 59 11.33 0.62 -3.76
N ILE A 60 10.70 1.52 -4.52
CA ILE A 60 11.34 2.68 -5.13
C ILE A 60 10.81 3.90 -4.39
N ALA A 61 11.71 4.68 -3.82
CA ALA A 61 11.41 5.88 -3.06
C ALA A 61 11.89 7.13 -3.80
N LEU A 62 11.25 8.25 -3.48
CA LEU A 62 11.56 9.57 -4.02
C LEU A 62 11.98 10.47 -2.87
N GLY A 63 13.20 10.99 -2.93
CA GLY A 63 13.67 11.98 -1.98
C GLY A 63 13.29 13.39 -2.41
N LEU A 64 13.05 14.27 -1.44
CA LEU A 64 12.87 15.71 -1.66
C LEU A 64 11.75 16.04 -2.68
N ASN A 65 10.67 15.24 -2.70
CA ASN A 65 9.51 15.43 -3.58
C ASN A 65 8.35 16.18 -2.89
N TYR A 66 8.52 16.62 -1.64
CA TYR A 66 7.61 17.53 -0.93
C TYR A 66 8.32 18.87 -0.75
N TRP A 67 7.74 19.92 -1.31
CA TRP A 67 8.34 21.26 -1.27
C TRP A 67 8.56 21.74 0.17
N ASP A 68 7.54 21.59 1.01
CA ASP A 68 7.58 21.98 2.43
C ASP A 68 8.71 21.27 3.20
N HIS A 69 8.97 20.00 2.88
CA HIS A 69 10.04 19.24 3.50
C HIS A 69 11.43 19.70 3.04
N CYS A 70 11.58 20.12 1.78
CA CYS A 70 12.80 20.76 1.30
C CYS A 70 13.08 22.06 2.07
N GLU A 71 12.05 22.90 2.25
CA GLU A 71 12.17 24.16 2.99
C GLU A 71 12.56 23.94 4.46
N GLU A 72 11.96 22.94 5.11
CA GLU A 72 12.28 22.54 6.49
C GLU A 72 13.77 22.19 6.66
N GLN A 73 14.33 21.46 5.70
CA GLN A 73 15.75 21.06 5.72
C GLN A 73 16.71 22.17 5.23
N GLY A 74 16.18 23.30 4.75
CA GLY A 74 16.99 24.31 4.06
C GLY A 74 17.57 23.80 2.73
N ALA A 75 16.95 22.79 2.13
CA ALA A 75 17.33 22.20 0.86
C ALA A 75 16.56 22.86 -0.30
N GLN A 76 17.12 22.78 -1.51
CA GLN A 76 16.40 23.12 -2.73
C GLN A 76 15.86 21.82 -3.36
N PRO A 77 14.63 21.82 -3.90
CA PRO A 77 14.12 20.69 -4.66
C PRO A 77 15.06 20.35 -5.83
N PRO A 78 15.28 19.06 -6.11
CA PRO A 78 16.21 18.66 -7.15
C PRO A 78 15.61 18.92 -8.55
N ASP A 79 16.46 19.25 -9.52
CA ASP A 79 16.06 19.48 -10.94
C ASP A 79 15.48 18.21 -11.61
N HIS A 80 15.82 17.05 -11.06
CA HIS A 80 15.34 15.75 -11.49
C HIS A 80 14.94 14.90 -10.28
N PRO A 81 13.99 13.96 -10.43
CA PRO A 81 13.58 13.10 -9.32
C PRO A 81 14.77 12.37 -8.68
N LEU A 82 14.96 12.57 -7.37
CA LEU A 82 15.95 11.83 -6.60
C LEU A 82 15.39 10.45 -6.26
N ILE A 83 15.84 9.43 -6.99
CA ILE A 83 15.32 8.06 -6.85
C ILE A 83 16.31 7.20 -6.07
N PHE A 84 15.80 6.46 -5.09
CA PHE A 84 16.55 5.42 -4.39
C PHE A 84 15.69 4.19 -4.12
N ALA A 85 16.31 3.09 -3.71
CA ALA A 85 15.63 1.83 -3.46
C ALA A 85 15.74 1.43 -1.99
N LYS A 86 14.65 0.93 -1.42
CA LYS A 86 14.63 0.22 -0.14
C LYS A 86 14.59 -1.29 -0.39
N TYR A 87 15.20 -2.05 0.51
CA TYR A 87 15.10 -3.51 0.45
C TYR A 87 13.67 -3.95 0.79
N PRO A 88 13.12 -4.99 0.12
CA PRO A 88 11.81 -5.54 0.44
C PRO A 88 11.65 -5.96 1.91
N SER A 89 12.75 -6.31 2.58
CA SER A 89 12.77 -6.65 4.01
C SER A 89 12.44 -5.48 4.95
N ALA A 90 12.37 -4.25 4.44
CA ALA A 90 12.02 -3.07 5.23
C ALA A 90 10.50 -2.80 5.29
N LEU A 91 9.68 -3.57 4.57
CA LEU A 91 8.23 -3.40 4.55
C LEU A 91 7.56 -4.31 5.59
N ILE A 92 6.76 -3.72 6.47
CA ILE A 92 5.97 -4.42 7.50
C ILE A 92 4.50 -3.98 7.45
N GLY A 93 3.62 -4.73 8.11
CA GLY A 93 2.20 -4.37 8.23
C GLY A 93 1.95 -3.16 9.13
N PRO A 94 0.75 -2.57 9.05
CA PRO A 94 0.35 -1.49 9.96
C PRO A 94 0.37 -1.97 11.42
N GLY A 95 0.90 -1.13 12.31
CA GLY A 95 1.00 -1.44 13.74
C GLY A 95 2.10 -2.45 14.13
N GLU A 96 2.81 -3.02 13.15
CA GLU A 96 3.98 -3.85 13.45
C GLU A 96 5.14 -2.99 13.99
N PRO A 97 5.94 -3.49 14.96
CA PRO A 97 6.96 -2.69 15.62
C PRO A 97 8.17 -2.44 14.71
N ILE A 98 8.61 -1.19 14.65
CA ILE A 98 9.94 -0.82 14.13
C ILE A 98 10.97 -1.09 15.21
N THR A 99 12.01 -1.85 14.87
CA THR A 99 13.08 -2.21 15.81
C THR A 99 14.44 -1.84 15.22
N TRP A 100 15.34 -1.38 16.09
CA TRP A 100 16.72 -1.08 15.73
C TRP A 100 17.62 -1.29 16.96
N PRO A 101 18.94 -1.48 16.78
CA PRO A 101 19.88 -1.52 17.89
C PRO A 101 20.00 -0.12 18.51
N ALA A 102 19.45 0.07 19.71
CA ALA A 102 19.45 1.37 20.38
C ALA A 102 20.86 1.83 20.78
N ASP A 103 21.80 0.90 20.94
CA ASP A 103 23.23 1.18 21.13
C ASP A 103 23.89 1.76 19.87
N LEU A 104 23.34 1.50 18.68
CA LEU A 104 23.84 2.05 17.42
C LEU A 104 23.37 3.49 17.18
N THR A 105 22.10 3.81 17.48
CA THR A 105 21.56 5.17 17.28
C THR A 105 20.36 5.48 18.18
N GLN A 106 20.26 6.76 18.55
CA GLN A 106 19.12 7.37 19.23
C GLN A 106 18.37 8.36 18.32
N GLN A 107 18.84 8.59 17.08
CA GLN A 107 18.27 9.52 16.11
C GLN A 107 17.43 8.76 15.09
N VAL A 108 16.41 8.06 15.58
CA VAL A 108 15.41 7.43 14.71
C VAL A 108 14.24 8.38 14.58
N ASP A 109 13.87 8.67 13.33
CA ASP A 109 12.80 9.60 13.02
C ASP A 109 11.79 8.96 12.07
N TYR A 110 10.62 9.58 11.97
CA TYR A 110 9.54 9.15 11.08
C TYR A 110 9.45 10.05 9.85
N GLU A 111 9.10 9.45 8.72
CA GLU A 111 8.73 10.19 7.51
C GLU A 111 7.29 9.83 7.15
N ALA A 112 6.46 10.87 6.96
CA ALA A 112 5.11 10.71 6.46
C ALA A 112 5.17 10.67 4.92
N GLU A 113 5.00 9.49 4.34
CA GLU A 113 5.08 9.27 2.90
C GLU A 113 3.77 8.74 2.32
N LEU A 114 3.57 8.97 1.02
CA LEU A 114 2.53 8.31 0.22
C LEU A 114 3.21 7.27 -0.69
N ALA A 115 2.77 6.03 -0.57
CA ALA A 115 3.19 4.95 -1.46
C ALA A 115 2.08 4.61 -2.46
N VAL A 116 2.48 4.20 -3.66
CA VAL A 116 1.58 3.66 -4.69
C VAL A 116 2.07 2.27 -5.14
N ILE A 117 1.15 1.41 -5.50
CA ILE A 117 1.38 0.06 -6.00
C ILE A 117 1.29 0.09 -7.52
N ILE A 118 2.37 -0.25 -8.19
CA ILE A 118 2.35 -0.48 -9.64
C ILE A 118 1.76 -1.87 -9.90
N GLY A 119 0.54 -1.90 -10.46
CA GLY A 119 -0.26 -3.11 -10.57
C GLY A 119 0.12 -4.02 -11.75
N ARG A 120 0.75 -3.46 -12.78
CA ARG A 120 1.05 -4.15 -14.03
C ARG A 120 2.47 -3.85 -14.49
N TRP A 121 3.07 -4.79 -15.20
CA TRP A 121 4.40 -4.59 -15.78
C TRP A 121 4.36 -3.45 -16.81
N VAL A 122 5.31 -2.53 -16.67
CA VAL A 122 5.46 -1.36 -17.55
C VAL A 122 6.91 -1.16 -17.92
N LYS A 123 7.10 -0.60 -19.11
CA LYS A 123 8.38 -0.11 -19.60
C LYS A 123 8.12 0.96 -20.65
N ASP A 124 8.86 2.07 -20.57
CA ASP A 124 8.88 3.14 -21.57
C ASP A 124 7.47 3.60 -22.01
N ILE A 125 6.58 3.80 -21.04
CA ILE A 125 5.21 4.28 -21.31
C ILE A 125 5.20 5.82 -21.41
N PRO A 126 4.31 6.40 -22.23
CA PRO A 126 4.05 7.84 -22.21
C PRO A 126 3.56 8.30 -20.83
N ALA A 127 3.97 9.49 -20.40
CA ALA A 127 3.66 10.01 -19.07
C ALA A 127 2.14 10.13 -18.82
N GLU A 128 1.39 10.50 -19.85
CA GLU A 128 -0.07 10.59 -19.83
C GLU A 128 -0.77 9.27 -19.53
N ARG A 129 -0.07 8.13 -19.69
CA ARG A 129 -0.59 6.79 -19.38
C ARG A 129 -0.14 6.27 -18.02
N ALA A 130 0.67 7.00 -17.26
CA ALA A 130 1.25 6.51 -16.00
C ALA A 130 0.17 6.03 -15.02
N PHE A 131 -0.92 6.79 -14.88
CA PHE A 131 -2.02 6.47 -13.96
C PHE A 131 -2.76 5.18 -14.32
N ASP A 132 -2.76 4.76 -15.59
CA ASP A 132 -3.37 3.49 -16.00
C ASP A 132 -2.72 2.30 -15.25
N TYR A 133 -1.48 2.44 -14.80
CA TYR A 133 -0.69 1.34 -14.23
C TYR A 133 -0.58 1.37 -12.71
N ILE A 134 -1.16 2.39 -12.07
CA ILE A 134 -1.28 2.47 -10.61
C ILE A 134 -2.50 1.65 -10.18
N ALA A 135 -2.29 0.68 -9.28
CA ALA A 135 -3.38 -0.12 -8.73
C ALA A 135 -4.03 0.52 -7.50
N GLY A 136 -3.31 1.41 -6.81
CA GLY A 136 -3.72 2.07 -5.59
C GLY A 136 -2.52 2.53 -4.79
#